data_AF-A0A812K509-F1
#
_entry.id   AF-A0A812K509-F1
#
_cell.length_a   1.000
_cell.length_b   1.000
_cell.length_c   1.000
_cell.angle_alpha   90.00
_cell.angle_beta   90.00
_cell.angle_gamma   90.00
#
_symmetry.space_group_name_H-M   'P 1'
#
loop_
_entity.id
_entity.type
_entity.pdbx_description
1 polymer ?
#
loop_
_entity_poly.entity_id
_entity_poly.type
_entity_poly.pdbx_seq_one_letter_code
_entity_poly.pdbx_strand_id
1 'polypeptide(L)'
;MPEPCAIWRTLMMRGLNPWASQEGQCLFEGRHGISWSDVQALLAKDGDVVCSFSGPLLVQQLVHKTAVSIVHMRAMRSCEGIDEGATVLWEVDAGLGSQLQQGLVIDGYWRLLENEFCFMRGFDWICPEWALRASESEDAVLIGPFSAFHTRACLAVASARQKLMTRLAAYQPYNKMADAVLYGGLVALTYSLVALSANCKHTAQDAAEFVRYDCEEGKYNPVASLLLTTSEGAVKRLFSRHDANEIHFRNELLAFVSYTSLNIGLTGVPVPSGNFTGSMLIGGLIGRMMGALVRDYGKPGMAVSGVYAMVGSASMLAGFKQMAVAVVVFITGAANDLGLVPPLMLAVTISLLLNKLINERGFDEEQILRKAIAYLPAEPPRLMDRTVALELCDDLPPEAVLAPEVDFRTIQAALQQDKVDCFPVLKEGGHCIGFTTRARLQAATEVWQASGFMDASDRGAASSLKEAVSDGGGEQMGKLVSAAVARESSFTGTVLPVKRLTERAPHTILEDS
;
A
#
# COMPACT_ATOMS: atom_id res chain seq x y z
N MET A 1 -9.03 29.29 -27.41
CA MET A 1 -9.85 28.36 -28.21
C MET A 1 -10.57 27.44 -27.23
N PRO A 2 -11.90 27.39 -27.16
CA PRO A 2 -12.58 26.46 -26.26
C PRO A 2 -12.55 25.05 -26.84
N GLU A 3 -12.36 24.07 -25.97
CA GLU A 3 -12.24 22.65 -26.30
C GLU A 3 -13.51 22.10 -26.98
N PRO A 4 -13.39 21.25 -28.02
CA PRO A 4 -14.54 20.62 -28.70
C PRO A 4 -15.38 19.72 -27.78
N CYS A 5 -14.82 19.23 -26.66
CA CYS A 5 -15.52 18.37 -25.68
C CYS A 5 -16.46 19.15 -24.73
N ALA A 6 -16.20 20.43 -24.44
CA ALA A 6 -17.07 21.24 -23.57
C ALA A 6 -18.40 21.61 -24.24
N ILE A 7 -18.44 21.58 -25.57
CA ILE A 7 -19.57 22.00 -26.43
C ILE A 7 -20.64 20.91 -26.51
N TRP A 8 -20.24 19.63 -26.60
CA TRP A 8 -21.16 18.49 -26.59
C TRP A 8 -21.88 18.34 -25.23
N ARG A 9 -21.20 18.66 -24.12
CA ARG A 9 -21.83 18.73 -22.78
C ARG A 9 -22.90 19.82 -22.68
N THR A 10 -22.74 20.96 -23.36
CA THR A 10 -23.68 22.08 -23.26
C THR A 10 -24.91 21.92 -24.16
N LEU A 11 -24.80 21.26 -25.31
CA LEU A 11 -25.94 20.92 -26.18
C LEU A 11 -26.82 19.81 -25.58
N MET A 12 -26.23 18.79 -24.97
CA MET A 12 -26.95 17.65 -24.38
C MET A 12 -27.70 18.00 -23.08
N MET A 13 -27.23 18.97 -22.29
CA MET A 13 -27.81 19.33 -20.98
C MET A 13 -29.03 20.28 -21.04
N ARG A 14 -29.30 20.92 -22.20
CA ARG A 14 -30.42 21.88 -22.37
C ARG A 14 -31.57 21.40 -23.26
N GLY A 15 -31.61 20.13 -23.64
CA GLY A 15 -32.67 19.59 -24.51
C GLY A 15 -32.59 20.03 -25.97
N LEU A 16 -31.54 20.76 -26.37
CA LEU A 16 -31.28 21.22 -27.74
C LEU A 16 -30.52 20.16 -28.53
N ASN A 17 -31.04 18.93 -28.53
CA ASN A 17 -30.49 17.84 -29.34
C ASN A 17 -30.84 18.10 -30.82
N PRO A 18 -29.86 18.16 -31.75
CA PRO A 18 -30.13 18.30 -33.18
C PRO A 18 -30.93 17.12 -33.76
N TRP A 19 -30.96 15.96 -33.11
CA TRP A 19 -31.82 14.83 -33.53
C TRP A 19 -33.27 14.93 -33.05
N ALA A 20 -33.56 15.84 -32.12
CA ALA A 20 -34.89 15.96 -31.49
C ALA A 20 -35.55 17.33 -31.70
N SER A 21 -34.80 18.36 -32.10
CA SER A 21 -35.31 19.73 -32.27
C SER A 21 -34.69 20.42 -33.50
N GLN A 22 -35.52 21.14 -34.27
CA GLN A 22 -35.06 21.96 -35.40
C GLN A 22 -34.10 23.09 -34.97
N GLU A 23 -34.29 23.61 -33.76
CA GLU A 23 -33.43 24.66 -33.19
C GLU A 23 -32.01 24.14 -32.93
N GLY A 24 -31.87 22.88 -32.49
CA GLY A 24 -30.58 22.20 -32.37
C GLY A 24 -29.90 21.93 -33.72
N GLN A 25 -30.68 21.60 -34.76
CA GLN A 25 -30.18 21.38 -36.13
C GLN A 25 -29.56 22.65 -36.70
N CYS A 26 -30.28 23.78 -36.59
CA CYS A 26 -29.83 25.06 -37.14
C CYS A 26 -28.54 25.56 -36.43
N LEU A 27 -28.42 25.32 -35.13
CA LEU A 27 -27.20 25.60 -34.35
C LEU A 27 -26.00 24.74 -34.78
N PHE A 28 -26.24 23.47 -35.13
CA PHE A 28 -25.20 22.57 -35.64
C PHE A 28 -24.73 23.01 -37.04
N GLU A 29 -25.67 23.27 -37.94
CA GLU A 29 -25.39 23.74 -39.31
C GLU A 29 -24.60 25.04 -39.31
N GLY A 30 -25.03 26.04 -38.54
CA GLY A 30 -24.39 27.35 -38.48
C GLY A 30 -22.97 27.33 -37.90
N ARG A 31 -22.61 26.30 -37.13
CA ARG A 31 -21.31 26.23 -36.43
C ARG A 31 -20.30 25.30 -37.08
N HIS A 32 -20.79 24.27 -37.77
CA HIS A 32 -19.94 23.31 -38.48
C HIS A 32 -19.92 23.53 -40.00
N GLY A 33 -20.81 24.38 -40.53
CA GLY A 33 -20.86 24.73 -41.96
C GLY A 33 -21.27 23.56 -42.86
N ILE A 34 -21.89 22.52 -42.27
CA ILE A 34 -22.37 21.31 -42.96
C ILE A 34 -23.90 21.32 -42.85
N SER A 35 -24.60 21.14 -43.96
CA SER A 35 -26.06 21.09 -43.94
C SER A 35 -26.55 19.80 -43.27
N TRP A 36 -27.60 19.88 -42.48
CA TRP A 36 -28.19 18.74 -41.79
C TRP A 36 -28.80 17.75 -42.78
N SER A 37 -29.23 18.24 -43.95
CA SER A 37 -29.63 17.41 -45.09
C SER A 37 -28.50 16.53 -45.63
N ASP A 38 -27.25 17.01 -45.64
CA ASP A 38 -26.11 16.19 -46.06
C ASP A 38 -25.78 15.10 -45.04
N VAL A 39 -25.94 15.42 -43.74
CA VAL A 39 -25.82 14.44 -42.65
C VAL A 39 -26.90 13.36 -42.76
N GLN A 40 -28.15 13.73 -43.07
CA GLN A 40 -29.23 12.78 -43.35
C GLN A 40 -29.01 11.97 -44.62
N ALA A 41 -28.44 12.56 -45.67
CA ALA A 41 -28.14 11.87 -46.92
C ALA A 41 -27.00 10.86 -46.78
N LEU A 42 -26.06 11.09 -45.85
CA LEU A 42 -25.04 10.12 -45.46
C LEU A 42 -25.65 8.93 -44.73
N LEU A 43 -26.61 9.17 -43.81
CA LEU A 43 -27.32 8.12 -43.09
C LEU A 43 -28.28 7.31 -43.97
N ALA A 44 -28.84 7.92 -45.02
CA ALA A 44 -29.72 7.24 -45.96
C ALA A 44 -28.97 6.23 -46.88
N LYS A 45 -27.63 6.23 -46.87
CA LYS A 45 -26.82 5.27 -47.65
C LYS A 45 -26.48 3.97 -46.90
N ASP A 46 -26.70 3.92 -45.58
CA ASP A 46 -26.29 2.81 -44.73
C ASP A 46 -27.50 2.07 -44.14
N GLY A 47 -28.30 1.41 -44.97
CA GLY A 47 -29.30 0.39 -44.58
C GLY A 47 -30.47 0.84 -43.69
N ASP A 48 -31.56 0.07 -43.68
CA ASP A 48 -32.66 0.29 -42.73
C ASP A 48 -32.30 -0.24 -41.32
N VAL A 49 -32.88 0.36 -40.28
CA VAL A 49 -32.65 -0.04 -38.88
C VAL A 49 -33.46 -1.30 -38.57
N VAL A 50 -32.76 -2.40 -38.28
CA VAL A 50 -33.35 -3.71 -37.97
C VAL A 50 -33.93 -3.73 -36.56
N CYS A 51 -33.18 -3.26 -35.57
CA CYS A 51 -33.63 -3.22 -34.18
C CYS A 51 -32.94 -2.13 -33.35
N SER A 52 -33.57 -1.73 -32.25
CA SER A 52 -33.01 -0.81 -31.26
C SER A 52 -33.02 -1.44 -29.89
N PHE A 53 -31.89 -1.45 -29.19
CA PHE A 53 -31.78 -2.05 -27.87
C PHE A 53 -30.89 -1.22 -26.93
N SER A 54 -31.13 -1.37 -25.63
CA SER A 54 -30.31 -0.76 -24.58
C SER A 54 -29.55 -1.86 -23.83
N GLY A 55 -28.22 -1.76 -23.77
CA GLY A 55 -27.44 -2.70 -22.98
C GLY A 55 -25.94 -2.72 -23.26
N PRO A 56 -25.19 -3.50 -22.47
CA PRO A 56 -23.74 -3.53 -22.51
C PRO A 56 -23.22 -4.36 -23.70
N LEU A 57 -22.26 -3.81 -24.44
CA LEU A 57 -21.51 -4.49 -25.49
C LEU A 57 -20.03 -4.59 -25.09
N LEU A 58 -19.45 -5.79 -25.20
CA LEU A 58 -18.06 -6.05 -24.85
C LEU A 58 -17.15 -5.91 -26.07
N VAL A 59 -16.16 -5.02 -26.02
CA VAL A 59 -15.16 -4.84 -27.07
C VAL A 59 -14.20 -6.04 -27.11
N GLN A 60 -14.23 -6.79 -28.21
CA GLN A 60 -13.41 -7.99 -28.41
C GLN A 60 -12.16 -7.72 -29.23
N GLN A 61 -12.25 -6.90 -30.27
CA GLN A 61 -11.13 -6.64 -31.17
C GLN A 61 -11.29 -5.27 -31.83
N LEU A 62 -10.18 -4.57 -32.03
CA LEU A 62 -10.14 -3.32 -32.78
C LEU A 62 -9.31 -3.48 -34.04
N VAL A 63 -9.84 -2.97 -35.14
CA VAL A 63 -9.16 -2.91 -36.44
C VAL A 63 -9.05 -1.44 -36.82
N HIS A 64 -7.85 -0.88 -36.67
CA HIS A 64 -7.59 0.52 -37.04
C HIS A 64 -7.35 0.65 -38.55
N LYS A 65 -8.05 1.58 -39.19
CA LYS A 65 -7.75 2.07 -40.54
C LYS A 65 -7.44 3.56 -40.49
N THR A 66 -6.93 4.12 -41.60
CA THR A 66 -6.34 5.47 -41.67
C THR A 66 -7.27 6.62 -41.28
N ALA A 67 -8.60 6.48 -41.47
CA ALA A 67 -9.58 7.50 -41.10
C ALA A 67 -10.64 7.01 -40.10
N VAL A 68 -10.82 5.70 -39.98
CA VAL A 68 -11.90 5.06 -39.23
C VAL A 68 -11.37 3.79 -38.56
N SER A 69 -11.82 3.50 -37.35
CA SER A 69 -11.58 2.25 -36.64
C SER A 69 -12.85 1.42 -36.58
N ILE A 70 -12.73 0.12 -36.85
CA ILE A 70 -13.83 -0.84 -36.73
C ILE A 70 -13.64 -1.61 -35.42
N VAL A 71 -14.66 -1.57 -34.57
CA VAL A 71 -14.67 -2.20 -33.26
C VAL A 71 -15.59 -3.43 -33.32
N HIS A 72 -15.01 -4.62 -33.14
CA HIS A 72 -15.77 -5.85 -32.98
C HIS A 72 -16.22 -5.95 -31.52
N MET A 73 -17.53 -6.06 -31.32
CA MET A 73 -18.12 -6.15 -29.99
C MET A 73 -19.01 -7.39 -29.88
N ARG A 74 -19.08 -7.96 -28.68
CA ARG A 74 -19.97 -9.08 -28.37
C ARG A 74 -21.19 -8.57 -27.60
N ALA A 75 -22.37 -8.99 -28.03
CA ALA A 75 -23.61 -8.73 -27.32
C ALA A 75 -23.70 -9.52 -26.01
N MET A 76 -23.89 -8.84 -24.89
CA MET A 76 -24.03 -9.47 -23.55
C MET A 76 -25.50 -9.73 -23.16
N ARG A 77 -26.47 -9.34 -24.01
CA ARG A 77 -27.90 -9.60 -23.84
C ARG A 77 -28.53 -9.91 -25.19
N SER A 78 -29.54 -10.78 -25.22
CA SER A 78 -30.34 -11.06 -26.41
C SER A 78 -31.38 -9.96 -26.66
N CYS A 79 -31.62 -9.63 -27.93
CA CYS A 79 -32.66 -8.71 -28.41
C CYS A 79 -33.26 -9.24 -29.73
N GLU A 80 -34.41 -8.71 -30.18
CA GLU A 80 -34.96 -9.07 -31.48
C GLU A 80 -33.93 -8.79 -32.59
N GLY A 81 -33.42 -9.86 -33.22
CA GLY A 81 -32.42 -9.80 -34.29
C GLY A 81 -30.97 -10.13 -33.88
N ILE A 82 -30.64 -10.22 -32.58
CA ILE A 82 -29.31 -10.62 -32.07
C ILE A 82 -29.42 -11.57 -30.87
N ASP A 83 -28.77 -12.73 -30.98
CA ASP A 83 -28.60 -13.66 -29.87
C ASP A 83 -27.48 -13.24 -28.90
N GLU A 84 -27.61 -13.63 -27.63
CA GLU A 84 -26.58 -13.41 -26.61
C GLU A 84 -25.26 -14.10 -27.06
N GLY A 85 -24.18 -13.33 -27.15
CA GLY A 85 -22.89 -13.80 -27.63
C GLY A 85 -22.60 -13.55 -29.12
N ALA A 86 -23.54 -13.02 -29.90
CA ALA A 86 -23.29 -12.64 -31.28
C ALA A 86 -22.32 -11.46 -31.39
N THR A 87 -21.56 -11.43 -32.49
CA THR A 87 -20.60 -10.36 -32.80
C THR A 87 -21.30 -9.27 -33.59
N VAL A 88 -21.13 -8.03 -33.17
CA VAL A 88 -21.61 -6.82 -33.85
C VAL A 88 -20.45 -5.88 -34.14
N LEU A 89 -20.55 -5.12 -35.22
CA LEU A 89 -19.51 -4.19 -35.65
C LEU A 89 -19.90 -2.76 -35.32
N TRP A 90 -18.97 -1.97 -34.79
CA TRP A 90 -19.19 -0.54 -34.59
C TRP A 90 -18.10 0.28 -35.27
N GLU A 91 -18.53 1.17 -36.16
CA GLU A 91 -17.66 2.09 -36.89
C GLU A 91 -17.45 3.37 -36.09
N VAL A 92 -16.19 3.73 -35.86
CA VAL A 92 -15.80 4.85 -35.01
C VAL A 92 -14.68 5.65 -35.67
N ASP A 93 -14.65 6.97 -35.50
CA ASP A 93 -13.51 7.81 -35.93
C ASP A 93 -12.17 7.27 -35.37
N ALA A 94 -11.09 7.38 -36.15
CA ALA A 94 -9.74 6.97 -35.74
C ALA A 94 -9.30 7.54 -34.37
N GLY A 95 -9.72 8.77 -34.03
CA GLY A 95 -9.44 9.39 -32.73
C GLY A 95 -10.07 8.64 -31.56
N LEU A 96 -11.38 8.39 -31.61
CA LEU A 96 -12.09 7.67 -30.54
C LEU A 96 -11.74 6.17 -30.56
N GLY A 97 -11.50 5.59 -31.74
CA GLY A 97 -10.99 4.22 -31.89
C GLY A 97 -9.66 3.99 -31.19
N SER A 98 -8.74 4.96 -31.24
CA SER A 98 -7.43 4.86 -30.57
C SER A 98 -7.50 4.83 -29.04
N GLN A 99 -8.62 5.25 -28.46
CA GLN A 99 -8.85 5.27 -27.01
C GLN A 99 -9.55 4.02 -26.49
N LEU A 100 -10.13 3.22 -27.38
CA LEU A 100 -10.84 2.00 -27.04
C LEU A 100 -9.84 0.83 -26.97
N GLN A 101 -9.94 0.05 -25.89
CA GLN A 101 -9.13 -1.14 -25.65
C GLN A 101 -10.00 -2.40 -25.65
N GLN A 102 -9.41 -3.52 -26.03
CA GLN A 102 -10.03 -4.83 -25.88
C GLN A 102 -10.35 -5.09 -24.41
N GLY A 103 -11.55 -5.62 -24.14
CA GLY A 103 -12.05 -5.85 -22.78
C GLY A 103 -12.78 -4.67 -22.16
N LEU A 104 -13.11 -3.61 -22.91
CA LEU A 104 -14.03 -2.57 -22.45
C LEU A 104 -15.47 -2.99 -22.68
N VAL A 105 -16.33 -2.76 -21.69
CA VAL A 105 -17.78 -2.89 -21.81
C VAL A 105 -18.39 -1.50 -21.90
N ILE A 106 -19.16 -1.29 -22.95
CA ILE A 106 -19.79 -0.01 -23.27
C ILE A 106 -21.29 -0.20 -23.16
N ASP A 107 -21.92 0.52 -22.24
CA ASP A 107 -23.37 0.51 -22.04
C ASP A 107 -24.00 1.75 -22.64
N GLY A 108 -25.13 1.55 -23.31
CA GLY A 108 -25.84 2.62 -23.98
C GLY A 108 -26.98 2.12 -24.85
N TYR A 109 -27.50 3.03 -25.65
CA TYR A 109 -28.61 2.80 -26.58
C TYR A 109 -28.06 2.57 -27.98
N TRP A 110 -28.27 1.37 -28.50
CA TRP A 110 -27.74 0.91 -29.78
C TRP A 110 -28.86 0.74 -30.82
N ARG A 111 -28.51 0.96 -32.08
CA ARG A 111 -29.34 0.62 -33.24
C ARG A 111 -28.54 -0.28 -34.17
N LEU A 112 -29.09 -1.42 -34.52
CA LEU A 112 -28.50 -2.36 -35.48
C LEU A 112 -29.03 -2.07 -36.88
N LEU A 113 -28.14 -2.05 -37.86
CA LEU A 113 -28.43 -1.92 -39.29
C LEU A 113 -28.45 -3.30 -39.94
N GLU A 114 -29.08 -3.42 -41.12
CA GLU A 114 -29.14 -4.68 -41.89
C GLU A 114 -27.77 -5.27 -42.23
N ASN A 115 -26.72 -4.45 -42.25
CA ASN A 115 -25.35 -4.84 -42.57
C ASN A 115 -24.52 -5.27 -41.33
N GLU A 116 -25.16 -5.61 -40.21
CA GLU A 116 -24.52 -6.00 -38.93
C GLU A 116 -23.72 -4.88 -38.22
N PHE A 117 -23.80 -3.64 -38.74
CA PHE A 117 -23.23 -2.46 -38.12
C PHE A 117 -24.17 -1.87 -37.07
N CYS A 118 -23.61 -1.51 -35.93
CA CYS A 118 -24.29 -0.85 -34.82
C CYS A 118 -23.94 0.63 -34.78
N PHE A 119 -24.96 1.45 -34.53
CA PHE A 119 -24.82 2.88 -34.26
C PHE A 119 -25.21 3.19 -32.82
N MET A 120 -24.39 3.96 -32.12
CA MET A 120 -24.66 4.39 -30.75
C MET A 120 -25.53 5.66 -30.75
N ARG A 121 -26.76 5.55 -30.25
CA ARG A 121 -27.71 6.68 -30.11
C ARG A 121 -27.48 7.48 -28.83
N GLY A 122 -27.01 6.82 -27.77
CA GLY A 122 -26.77 7.44 -26.47
C GLY A 122 -25.80 6.60 -25.66
N PHE A 123 -24.92 7.29 -24.93
CA PHE A 123 -23.90 6.70 -24.08
C PHE A 123 -24.33 6.82 -22.61
N ASP A 124 -24.31 5.72 -21.86
CA ASP A 124 -24.61 5.74 -20.44
C ASP A 124 -23.31 5.68 -19.62
N TRP A 125 -22.54 4.59 -19.76
CA TRP A 125 -21.26 4.43 -19.08
C TRP A 125 -20.32 3.50 -19.83
N ILE A 126 -19.03 3.62 -19.54
CA ILE A 126 -17.98 2.72 -20.01
C ILE A 126 -17.25 2.17 -18.79
N CYS A 127 -17.05 0.87 -18.75
CA CYS A 127 -16.19 0.28 -17.75
C CYS A 127 -15.49 -0.94 -18.34
N PRO A 128 -14.29 -1.28 -17.89
CA PRO A 128 -13.66 -2.51 -18.32
C PRO A 128 -14.44 -3.74 -17.83
N GLU A 129 -14.42 -4.83 -18.59
CA GLU A 129 -15.14 -6.09 -18.32
C GLU A 129 -14.85 -6.63 -16.93
N TRP A 130 -13.61 -6.46 -16.45
CA TRP A 130 -13.22 -6.85 -15.10
C TRP A 130 -13.88 -5.99 -14.01
N ALA A 131 -14.25 -4.74 -14.28
CA ALA A 131 -14.93 -3.87 -13.32
C ALA A 131 -16.40 -4.28 -13.13
N LEU A 132 -17.06 -4.76 -14.18
CA LEU A 132 -18.39 -5.39 -14.06
C LEU A 132 -18.33 -6.68 -13.25
N ARG A 133 -17.27 -7.49 -13.45
CA ARG A 133 -17.03 -8.68 -12.60
C ARG A 133 -16.64 -8.32 -11.17
N ALA A 134 -16.02 -7.16 -10.93
CA ALA A 134 -15.57 -6.71 -9.61
C ALA A 134 -16.65 -5.94 -8.82
N SER A 135 -17.67 -5.39 -9.50
CA SER A 135 -18.84 -4.74 -8.86
C SER A 135 -19.66 -5.70 -7.97
N GLU A 136 -19.42 -7.02 -8.08
CA GLU A 136 -20.01 -8.06 -7.22
C GLU A 136 -19.04 -8.56 -6.14
N SER A 137 -17.95 -7.86 -5.84
CA SER A 137 -16.97 -8.28 -4.81
C SER A 137 -17.48 -8.07 -3.38
N GLU A 138 -18.48 -8.88 -2.96
CA GLU A 138 -18.97 -8.97 -1.59
C GLU A 138 -17.84 -9.24 -0.57
N ASP A 139 -16.76 -9.90 -1.02
CA ASP A 139 -15.56 -10.23 -0.25
C ASP A 139 -14.93 -9.00 0.42
N ALA A 140 -14.78 -7.89 -0.33
CA ALA A 140 -14.09 -6.70 0.17
C ALA A 140 -14.88 -5.98 1.27
N VAL A 141 -16.21 -6.06 1.21
CA VAL A 141 -17.13 -5.46 2.19
C VAL A 141 -17.08 -6.22 3.51
N LEU A 142 -16.94 -7.54 3.48
CA LEU A 142 -16.83 -8.35 4.69
C LEU A 142 -15.43 -8.33 5.31
N ILE A 143 -14.38 -8.34 4.48
CA ILE A 143 -12.99 -8.42 4.94
C ILE A 143 -12.54 -7.13 5.64
N GLY A 144 -13.00 -5.96 5.21
CA GLY A 144 -12.65 -4.67 5.84
C GLY A 144 -12.97 -4.63 7.35
N PRO A 145 -14.24 -4.77 7.75
CA PRO A 145 -14.64 -4.81 9.16
C PRO A 145 -14.02 -5.98 9.93
N PHE A 146 -13.91 -7.15 9.32
CA PHE A 146 -13.27 -8.31 9.94
C PHE A 146 -11.79 -8.05 10.24
N SER A 147 -11.06 -7.45 9.30
CA SER A 147 -9.65 -7.06 9.51
C SER A 147 -9.51 -6.04 10.64
N ALA A 148 -10.47 -5.12 10.79
CA ALA A 148 -10.48 -4.16 11.89
C ALA A 148 -10.72 -4.84 13.25
N PHE A 149 -11.66 -5.80 13.30
CA PHE A 149 -11.88 -6.64 14.48
C PHE A 149 -10.63 -7.46 14.82
N HIS A 150 -10.01 -8.10 13.84
CA HIS A 150 -8.78 -8.88 14.00
C HIS A 150 -7.64 -8.03 14.57
N THR A 151 -7.43 -6.82 14.07
CA THR A 151 -6.46 -5.87 14.61
C THR A 151 -6.73 -5.55 16.09
N ARG A 152 -7.99 -5.22 16.45
CA ARG A 152 -8.35 -4.94 17.84
C ARG A 152 -8.17 -6.15 18.76
N ALA A 153 -8.54 -7.35 18.29
CA ALA A 153 -8.38 -8.59 19.04
C ALA A 153 -6.89 -8.89 19.31
N CYS A 154 -6.04 -8.81 18.28
CA CYS A 154 -4.59 -8.92 18.39
C CYS A 154 -4.01 -7.91 19.40
N LEU A 155 -4.43 -6.65 19.30
CA LEU A 155 -3.98 -5.59 20.21
C LEU A 155 -4.46 -5.81 21.65
N ALA A 156 -5.67 -6.34 21.85
CA ALA A 156 -6.20 -6.66 23.17
C ALA A 156 -5.41 -7.81 23.80
N VAL A 157 -5.16 -8.89 23.06
CA VAL A 157 -4.35 -10.03 23.52
C VAL A 157 -2.92 -9.60 23.85
N ALA A 158 -2.28 -8.82 22.97
CA ALA A 158 -0.95 -8.27 23.24
C ALA A 158 -0.91 -7.44 24.54
N SER A 159 -1.92 -6.60 24.77
CA SER A 159 -1.99 -5.80 26.00
C SER A 159 -2.25 -6.64 27.26
N ALA A 160 -3.10 -7.66 27.16
CA ALA A 160 -3.38 -8.58 28.26
C ALA A 160 -2.14 -9.38 28.63
N ARG A 161 -1.39 -9.87 27.63
CA ARG A 161 -0.15 -10.60 27.82
C ARG A 161 0.94 -9.72 28.41
N GLN A 162 1.08 -8.48 27.97
CA GLN A 162 2.02 -7.52 28.56
C GLN A 162 1.68 -7.20 30.03
N LYS A 163 0.40 -7.06 30.37
CA LYS A 163 -0.07 -6.93 31.76
C LYS A 163 0.25 -8.17 32.60
N LEU A 164 0.09 -9.36 32.04
CA LEU A 164 0.44 -10.61 32.71
C LEU A 164 1.95 -10.72 32.96
N MET A 165 2.77 -10.39 31.95
CA MET A 165 4.23 -10.43 32.06
C MET A 165 4.78 -9.40 33.05
N THR A 166 4.19 -8.22 33.14
CA THR A 166 4.59 -7.19 34.12
C THR A 166 4.23 -7.60 35.55
N ARG A 167 3.09 -8.27 35.78
CA ARG A 167 2.76 -8.86 37.09
C ARG A 167 3.74 -9.93 37.53
N LEU A 168 4.30 -10.67 36.59
CA LEU A 168 5.23 -11.77 36.82
C LEU A 168 6.69 -11.37 36.53
N ALA A 169 7.02 -10.08 36.70
CA ALA A 169 8.34 -9.53 36.37
C ALA A 169 9.49 -10.15 37.18
N ALA A 170 9.23 -10.65 38.39
CA ALA A 170 10.25 -11.28 39.25
C ALA A 170 10.92 -12.52 38.61
N TYR A 171 10.22 -13.24 37.73
CA TYR A 171 10.73 -14.43 37.03
C TYR A 171 10.73 -14.24 35.51
N GLN A 172 11.00 -13.01 35.04
CA GLN A 172 10.85 -12.61 33.65
C GLN A 172 11.44 -13.58 32.60
N PRO A 173 12.68 -14.11 32.71
CA PRO A 173 13.23 -14.97 31.66
C PRO A 173 12.49 -16.31 31.57
N TYR A 174 12.21 -16.95 32.71
CA TYR A 174 11.52 -18.24 32.76
C TYR A 174 10.06 -18.12 32.28
N ASN A 175 9.37 -17.04 32.63
CA ASN A 175 7.99 -16.83 32.20
C ASN A 175 7.86 -16.61 30.69
N LYS A 176 8.83 -15.94 30.08
CA LYS A 176 8.86 -15.76 28.62
C LYS A 176 9.06 -17.09 27.90
N MET A 177 9.98 -17.92 28.38
CA MET A 177 10.22 -19.25 27.81
C MET A 177 9.00 -20.16 28.02
N ALA A 178 8.41 -20.15 29.21
CA ALA A 178 7.22 -20.94 29.52
C ALA A 178 6.02 -20.53 28.65
N ASP A 179 5.73 -19.24 28.49
CA ASP A 179 4.63 -18.76 27.63
C ASP A 179 4.84 -19.19 26.17
N ALA A 180 6.05 -19.08 25.64
CA ALA A 180 6.36 -19.51 24.27
C ALA A 180 6.19 -21.03 24.08
N VAL A 181 6.69 -21.85 25.01
CA VAL A 181 6.60 -23.32 24.93
C VAL A 181 5.16 -23.79 25.11
N LEU A 182 4.43 -23.23 26.09
CA LEU A 182 3.02 -23.55 26.33
C LEU A 182 2.16 -23.17 25.13
N TYR A 183 2.41 -21.99 24.53
CA TYR A 183 1.69 -21.56 23.35
C TYR A 183 2.01 -22.44 22.13
N GLY A 184 3.27 -22.81 21.93
CA GLY A 184 3.67 -23.74 20.88
C GLY A 184 3.00 -25.12 21.04
N GLY A 185 2.92 -25.63 22.27
CA GLY A 185 2.19 -26.87 22.57
C GLY A 185 0.69 -26.76 22.29
N LEU A 186 0.07 -25.63 22.64
CA LEU A 186 -1.34 -25.35 22.35
C LEU A 186 -1.61 -25.33 20.83
N VAL A 187 -0.75 -24.68 20.05
CA VAL A 187 -0.85 -24.64 18.58
C VAL A 187 -0.72 -26.04 17.98
N ALA A 188 0.27 -26.83 18.40
CA ALA A 188 0.46 -28.18 17.91
C ALA A 188 -0.74 -29.09 18.22
N LEU A 189 -1.27 -29.01 19.45
CA LEU A 189 -2.42 -29.78 19.89
C LEU A 189 -3.68 -29.41 19.11
N THR A 190 -3.96 -28.11 18.97
CA THR A 190 -5.14 -27.63 18.25
C THR A 190 -5.10 -27.98 16.76
N TYR A 191 -3.98 -27.78 16.06
CA TYR A 191 -3.88 -28.16 14.64
C TYR A 191 -3.97 -29.68 14.43
N SER A 192 -3.40 -30.48 15.33
CA SER A 192 -3.52 -31.95 15.25
C SER A 192 -4.97 -32.40 15.45
N LEU A 193 -5.67 -31.87 16.46
CA LEU A 193 -7.08 -32.19 16.71
C LEU A 193 -7.99 -31.74 15.56
N VAL A 194 -7.77 -30.54 15.01
CA VAL A 194 -8.54 -30.03 13.87
C VAL A 194 -8.27 -30.85 12.62
N ALA A 195 -7.03 -31.29 12.38
CA ALA A 195 -6.71 -32.18 11.28
C ALA A 195 -7.44 -33.54 11.40
N LEU A 196 -7.51 -34.14 12.60
CA LEU A 196 -8.25 -35.40 12.83
C LEU A 196 -9.75 -35.29 12.54
N SER A 197 -10.34 -34.09 12.69
CA SER A 197 -11.77 -33.89 12.42
C SER A 197 -12.12 -33.85 10.93
N ALA A 198 -11.13 -33.78 10.04
CA ALA A 198 -11.33 -33.64 8.60
C ALA A 198 -11.33 -34.99 7.88
N ASN A 199 -12.26 -35.15 6.93
CA ASN A 199 -12.36 -36.37 6.12
C ASN A 199 -11.24 -36.43 5.07
N CYS A 200 -10.60 -37.59 4.95
CA CYS A 200 -9.61 -37.87 3.91
C CYS A 200 -10.21 -37.83 2.49
N LYS A 201 -9.45 -37.30 1.54
CA LYS A 201 -9.80 -37.26 0.11
C LYS A 201 -8.78 -38.02 -0.73
N HIS A 202 -9.19 -38.50 -1.91
CA HIS A 202 -8.30 -39.18 -2.85
C HIS A 202 -7.37 -38.18 -3.54
N THR A 203 -6.10 -38.55 -3.69
CA THR A 203 -5.09 -37.75 -4.38
C THR A 203 -5.35 -37.77 -5.89
N ALA A 204 -5.60 -36.59 -6.50
CA ALA A 204 -5.55 -36.44 -7.94
C ALA A 204 -4.10 -36.59 -8.44
N GLN A 205 -3.94 -37.13 -9.64
CA GLN A 205 -2.76 -37.89 -10.09
C GLN A 205 -1.41 -37.14 -10.21
N ASP A 206 -1.29 -35.89 -9.79
CA ASP A 206 -0.05 -35.10 -9.88
C ASP A 206 0.12 -34.13 -8.68
N ALA A 207 0.37 -34.64 -7.47
CA ALA A 207 0.63 -33.74 -6.34
C ALA A 207 1.61 -34.32 -5.32
N ALA A 208 2.90 -34.08 -5.58
CA ALA A 208 4.02 -34.36 -4.69
C ALA A 208 4.02 -33.51 -3.39
N GLU A 209 2.92 -32.83 -3.05
CA GLU A 209 2.88 -31.86 -1.94
C GLU A 209 1.69 -32.02 -0.98
N PHE A 210 0.78 -32.99 -1.13
CA PHE A 210 -0.30 -33.15 -0.16
C PHE A 210 0.15 -33.87 1.11
N VAL A 211 -0.29 -33.37 2.28
CA VAL A 211 0.05 -33.96 3.58
C VAL A 211 -0.91 -35.11 3.87
N ARG A 212 -0.35 -36.32 3.93
CA ARG A 212 -1.05 -37.49 4.45
C ARG A 212 -0.97 -37.49 5.98
N TYR A 213 -2.08 -37.16 6.63
CA TYR A 213 -2.22 -37.19 8.08
C TYR A 213 -3.42 -38.06 8.45
N ASP A 214 -3.15 -39.20 9.09
CA ASP A 214 -4.15 -40.21 9.50
C ASP A 214 -5.07 -40.69 8.36
N CYS A 215 -4.50 -40.87 7.16
CA CYS A 215 -5.22 -41.35 5.98
C CYS A 215 -4.53 -42.58 5.35
N GLU A 216 -5.33 -43.43 4.71
CA GLU A 216 -4.86 -44.58 3.92
C GLU A 216 -3.94 -44.15 2.77
N GLU A 217 -3.17 -45.10 2.22
CA GLU A 217 -2.33 -44.85 1.04
C GLU A 217 -3.17 -44.39 -0.16
N GLY A 218 -2.71 -43.34 -0.85
CA GLY A 218 -3.44 -42.72 -1.96
C GLY A 218 -4.54 -41.73 -1.55
N LYS A 219 -4.70 -41.45 -0.25
CA LYS A 219 -5.55 -40.38 0.28
C LYS A 219 -4.73 -39.32 1.02
N TYR A 220 -5.24 -38.09 1.06
CA TYR A 220 -4.65 -36.97 1.78
C TYR A 220 -5.69 -36.25 2.65
N ASN A 221 -5.20 -35.50 3.65
CA ASN A 221 -6.05 -34.70 4.51
C ASN A 221 -5.98 -33.22 4.09
N PRO A 222 -7.10 -32.61 3.64
CA PRO A 222 -7.09 -31.26 3.11
C PRO A 222 -6.81 -30.20 4.18
N VAL A 223 -7.27 -30.41 5.42
CA VAL A 223 -7.05 -29.47 6.53
C VAL A 223 -5.62 -29.57 7.05
N ALA A 224 -5.08 -30.78 7.17
CA ALA A 224 -3.66 -31.00 7.48
C ALA A 224 -2.75 -30.36 6.42
N SER A 225 -3.15 -30.45 5.15
CA SER A 225 -2.41 -29.84 4.04
C SER A 225 -2.44 -28.31 4.07
N LEU A 226 -3.31 -27.68 4.84
CA LEU A 226 -3.31 -26.22 5.04
C LEU A 226 -2.62 -25.81 6.35
N LEU A 227 -2.83 -26.57 7.44
CA LEU A 227 -2.38 -26.18 8.79
C LEU A 227 -1.03 -26.79 9.21
N LEU A 228 -0.68 -27.98 8.72
CA LEU A 228 0.54 -28.73 9.10
C LEU A 228 1.66 -28.62 8.05
N THR A 229 1.50 -27.75 7.06
CA THR A 229 2.55 -27.43 6.08
C THR A 229 3.24 -26.11 6.44
N THR A 230 4.31 -25.78 5.73
CA THR A 230 4.95 -24.47 5.86
C THR A 230 4.00 -23.37 5.41
N SER A 231 4.11 -22.17 5.99
CA SER A 231 3.24 -21.06 5.60
C SER A 231 3.36 -20.70 4.12
N GLU A 232 4.53 -20.92 3.51
CA GLU A 232 4.74 -20.76 2.06
C GLU A 232 3.96 -21.82 1.26
N GLY A 233 4.06 -23.09 1.64
CA GLY A 233 3.28 -24.17 1.03
C GLY A 233 1.78 -23.96 1.17
N ALA A 234 1.34 -23.47 2.33
CA ALA A 234 -0.07 -23.11 2.57
C ALA A 234 -0.53 -22.00 1.62
N VAL A 235 0.24 -20.92 1.44
CA VAL A 235 -0.11 -19.83 0.52
C VAL A 235 -0.15 -20.31 -0.93
N LYS A 236 0.83 -21.12 -1.37
CA LYS A 236 0.85 -21.69 -2.73
C LYS A 236 -0.40 -22.52 -3.01
N ARG A 237 -0.81 -23.35 -2.06
CA ARG A 237 -2.05 -24.16 -2.15
C ARG A 237 -3.29 -23.30 -2.13
N LEU A 238 -3.29 -22.25 -1.33
CA LEU A 238 -4.40 -21.32 -1.23
C LEU A 238 -4.64 -20.60 -2.57
N PHE A 239 -3.57 -20.21 -3.25
CA PHE A 239 -3.59 -19.47 -4.53
C PHE A 239 -3.65 -20.35 -5.78
N SER A 240 -3.44 -21.66 -5.61
CA SER A 240 -3.55 -22.63 -6.69
C SER A 240 -4.91 -22.52 -7.39
N ARG A 241 -4.86 -22.39 -8.72
CA ARG A 241 -6.05 -22.34 -9.58
C ARG A 241 -6.55 -23.75 -9.93
N HIS A 242 -5.75 -24.79 -9.71
CA HIS A 242 -6.07 -26.17 -10.12
C HIS A 242 -6.92 -26.93 -9.10
N ASP A 243 -6.98 -26.46 -7.85
CA ASP A 243 -7.65 -27.17 -6.74
C ASP A 243 -9.12 -26.77 -6.54
N ALA A 244 -9.77 -26.22 -7.58
CA ALA A 244 -11.09 -25.61 -7.49
C ALA A 244 -12.15 -26.55 -6.88
N ASN A 245 -12.02 -27.86 -7.04
CA ASN A 245 -13.00 -28.86 -6.59
C ASN A 245 -12.58 -29.65 -5.33
N GLU A 246 -11.40 -29.38 -4.78
CA GLU A 246 -10.80 -30.31 -3.82
C GLU A 246 -11.09 -29.97 -2.36
N ILE A 247 -11.41 -28.73 -2.00
CA ILE A 247 -11.64 -28.33 -0.60
C ILE A 247 -13.11 -27.92 -0.39
N HIS A 248 -13.83 -28.66 0.45
CA HIS A 248 -15.22 -28.32 0.83
C HIS A 248 -15.24 -27.13 1.79
N PHE A 249 -16.29 -26.31 1.70
CA PHE A 249 -16.55 -25.16 2.60
C PHE A 249 -16.38 -25.49 4.09
N ARG A 250 -16.81 -26.69 4.53
CA ARG A 250 -16.64 -27.14 5.93
C ARG A 250 -15.17 -27.20 6.36
N ASN A 251 -14.30 -27.71 5.51
CA ASN A 251 -12.88 -27.88 5.82
C ASN A 251 -12.18 -26.51 5.82
N GLU A 252 -12.57 -25.61 4.92
CA GLU A 252 -12.07 -24.23 4.89
C GLU A 252 -12.51 -23.43 6.13
N LEU A 253 -13.77 -23.59 6.56
CA LEU A 253 -14.28 -22.97 7.78
C LEU A 253 -13.53 -23.44 9.03
N LEU A 254 -13.28 -24.75 9.15
CA LEU A 254 -12.49 -25.30 10.27
C LEU A 254 -11.06 -24.75 10.27
N ALA A 255 -10.41 -24.68 9.10
CA ALA A 255 -9.10 -24.08 8.95
C ALA A 255 -9.10 -22.59 9.30
N PHE A 256 -10.11 -21.84 8.84
CA PHE A 256 -10.28 -20.42 9.12
C PHE A 256 -10.44 -20.12 10.61
N VAL A 257 -11.35 -20.82 11.30
CA VAL A 257 -11.61 -20.58 12.73
C VAL A 257 -10.40 -20.94 13.58
N SER A 258 -9.80 -22.10 13.33
CA SER A 258 -8.63 -22.56 14.07
C SER A 258 -7.42 -21.65 13.85
N TYR A 259 -7.11 -21.33 12.60
CA TYR A 259 -5.98 -20.47 12.25
C TYR A 259 -6.15 -19.03 12.75
N THR A 260 -7.34 -18.43 12.59
CA THR A 260 -7.60 -17.06 13.07
C THR A 260 -7.43 -16.96 14.58
N SER A 261 -8.00 -17.90 15.34
CA SER A 261 -7.92 -17.92 16.80
C SER A 261 -6.47 -18.01 17.30
N LEU A 262 -5.68 -18.89 16.69
CA LEU A 262 -4.27 -19.07 17.04
C LEU A 262 -3.38 -17.95 16.51
N ASN A 263 -3.75 -17.28 15.42
CA ASN A 263 -3.02 -16.11 14.94
C ASN A 263 -3.20 -14.93 15.90
N ILE A 264 -4.42 -14.69 16.38
CA ILE A 264 -4.69 -13.67 17.41
C ILE A 264 -3.90 -13.98 18.69
N GLY A 265 -3.90 -15.23 19.13
CA GLY A 265 -3.17 -15.67 20.33
C GLY A 265 -1.64 -15.62 20.19
N LEU A 266 -1.09 -15.67 18.98
CA LEU A 266 0.36 -15.59 18.73
C LEU A 266 0.90 -14.19 19.00
N THR A 267 0.04 -13.17 18.94
CA THR A 267 0.46 -11.79 19.15
C THR A 267 1.00 -11.56 20.56
N GLY A 268 2.18 -10.94 20.64
CA GLY A 268 2.86 -10.66 21.90
C GLY A 268 3.62 -11.82 22.54
N VAL A 269 3.68 -13.01 21.90
CA VAL A 269 4.62 -14.07 22.31
C VAL A 269 6.05 -13.50 22.23
N PRO A 270 6.94 -13.77 23.20
CA PRO A 270 8.31 -13.25 23.23
C PRO A 270 9.23 -14.03 22.28
N VAL A 271 8.82 -14.15 21.01
CA VAL A 271 9.53 -14.82 19.93
C VAL A 271 9.59 -13.85 18.74
N PRO A 272 10.71 -13.78 18.01
CA PRO A 272 10.76 -13.01 16.77
C PRO A 272 9.83 -13.66 15.74
N SER A 273 8.64 -13.07 15.55
CA SER A 273 7.63 -13.57 14.62
C SER A 273 6.96 -12.43 13.86
N GLY A 274 6.66 -12.66 12.58
CA GLY A 274 5.89 -11.72 11.75
C GLY A 274 4.42 -12.12 11.65
N ASN A 275 3.51 -11.14 11.74
CA ASN A 275 2.07 -11.34 11.54
C ASN A 275 1.62 -11.17 10.08
N PHE A 276 2.57 -10.96 9.16
CA PHE A 276 2.30 -10.70 7.74
C PHE A 276 1.65 -11.91 7.06
N THR A 277 2.37 -13.04 7.03
CA THR A 277 1.91 -14.26 6.36
C THR A 277 0.64 -14.82 6.99
N GLY A 278 0.47 -14.68 8.30
CA GLY A 278 -0.74 -15.14 8.97
C GLY A 278 -1.98 -14.34 8.60
N SER A 279 -1.88 -13.02 8.53
CA SER A 279 -3.00 -12.17 8.08
C SER A 279 -3.34 -12.44 6.61
N MET A 280 -2.32 -12.70 5.78
CA MET A 280 -2.49 -13.09 4.38
C MET A 280 -3.25 -14.42 4.25
N LEU A 281 -2.86 -15.46 5.00
CA LEU A 281 -3.53 -16.75 5.00
C LEU A 281 -4.99 -16.66 5.47
N ILE A 282 -5.27 -15.88 6.52
CA ILE A 282 -6.64 -15.64 6.99
C ILE A 282 -7.49 -15.01 5.89
N GLY A 283 -6.97 -13.97 5.23
CA GLY A 283 -7.66 -13.29 4.14
C GLY A 283 -7.93 -14.22 2.95
N GLY A 284 -6.96 -15.06 2.59
CA GLY A 284 -7.15 -15.98 1.49
C GLY A 284 -8.09 -17.15 1.81
N LEU A 285 -8.18 -17.58 3.07
CA LEU A 285 -9.20 -18.54 3.50
C LEU A 285 -10.61 -17.93 3.35
N ILE A 286 -10.80 -16.67 3.76
CA ILE A 286 -12.07 -15.95 3.53
C ILE A 286 -12.37 -15.83 2.04
N GLY A 287 -11.37 -15.43 1.24
CA GLY A 287 -11.52 -15.31 -0.21
C GLY A 287 -11.87 -16.64 -0.88
N ARG A 288 -11.29 -17.76 -0.46
CA ARG A 288 -11.66 -19.10 -0.97
C ARG A 288 -13.08 -19.49 -0.59
N MET A 289 -13.46 -19.26 0.67
CA MET A 289 -14.81 -19.53 1.14
C MET A 289 -15.84 -18.75 0.31
N MET A 290 -15.55 -17.50 0.00
CA MET A 290 -16.42 -16.68 -0.84
C MET A 290 -16.42 -17.14 -2.29
N GLY A 291 -15.26 -17.46 -2.87
CA GLY A 291 -15.18 -18.06 -4.20
C GLY A 291 -15.95 -19.39 -4.32
N ALA A 292 -16.02 -20.18 -3.25
CA ALA A 292 -16.84 -21.38 -3.19
C ALA A 292 -18.34 -21.06 -3.18
N LEU A 293 -18.78 -20.06 -2.40
CA LEU A 293 -20.17 -19.60 -2.37
C LEU A 293 -20.61 -19.03 -3.73
N VAL A 294 -19.78 -18.17 -4.33
CA VAL A 294 -20.05 -17.57 -5.64
C VAL A 294 -20.17 -18.64 -6.72
N ARG A 295 -19.38 -19.73 -6.65
CA ARG A 295 -19.53 -20.86 -7.57
C ARG A 295 -20.82 -21.62 -7.35
N ASP A 296 -21.17 -21.91 -6.09
CA ASP A 296 -22.32 -22.77 -5.77
C ASP A 296 -23.67 -22.06 -6.04
N TYR A 297 -23.70 -20.72 -5.94
CA TYR A 297 -24.90 -19.88 -6.17
C TYR A 297 -24.88 -19.07 -7.48
N GLY A 298 -23.73 -18.95 -8.15
CA GLY A 298 -23.54 -18.09 -9.32
C GLY A 298 -23.74 -18.78 -10.68
N LYS A 299 -23.67 -17.97 -11.75
CA LYS A 299 -23.76 -18.43 -13.14
C LYS A 299 -22.46 -19.13 -13.60
N PRO A 300 -22.53 -20.07 -14.57
CA PRO A 300 -21.32 -20.63 -15.18
C PRO A 300 -20.49 -19.54 -15.87
N GLY A 301 -19.20 -19.42 -15.52
CA GLY A 301 -18.27 -18.42 -16.07
C GLY A 301 -17.56 -17.53 -15.04
N MET A 302 -17.81 -17.72 -13.74
CA MET A 302 -17.14 -16.98 -12.66
C MET A 302 -15.67 -17.40 -12.46
N ALA A 303 -14.88 -16.51 -11.85
CA ALA A 303 -13.45 -16.72 -11.66
C ALA A 303 -13.14 -17.92 -10.75
N VAL A 304 -11.95 -18.50 -10.91
CA VAL A 304 -11.47 -19.63 -10.11
C VAL A 304 -11.29 -19.21 -8.65
N SER A 305 -11.60 -20.09 -7.69
CA SER A 305 -11.50 -19.83 -6.24
C SER A 305 -10.13 -19.29 -5.79
N GLY A 306 -9.04 -19.70 -6.45
CA GLY A 306 -7.69 -19.19 -6.18
C GLY A 306 -7.53 -17.67 -6.44
N VAL A 307 -8.29 -17.09 -7.38
CA VAL A 307 -8.27 -15.64 -7.64
C VAL A 307 -8.93 -14.87 -6.49
N TYR A 308 -10.09 -15.35 -6.01
CA TYR A 308 -10.73 -14.79 -4.82
C TYR A 308 -9.85 -14.91 -3.58
N ALA A 309 -9.09 -16.01 -3.45
CA ALA A 309 -8.10 -16.18 -2.39
C ALA A 309 -7.02 -15.09 -2.41
N MET A 310 -6.51 -14.74 -3.59
CA MET A 310 -5.52 -13.66 -3.74
C MET A 310 -6.12 -12.30 -3.37
N VAL A 311 -7.34 -12.02 -3.82
CA VAL A 311 -8.06 -10.78 -3.51
C VAL A 311 -8.35 -10.65 -2.03
N GLY A 312 -8.82 -11.72 -1.38
CA GLY A 312 -9.10 -11.74 0.04
C GLY A 312 -7.83 -11.59 0.89
N SER A 313 -6.75 -12.25 0.48
CA SER A 313 -5.43 -12.11 1.11
C SER A 313 -4.93 -10.67 1.07
N ALA A 314 -5.04 -10.02 -0.09
CA ALA A 314 -4.65 -8.63 -0.28
C ALA A 314 -5.47 -7.70 0.61
N SER A 315 -6.79 -7.87 0.59
CA SER A 315 -7.74 -7.03 1.31
C SER A 315 -7.57 -7.13 2.82
N MET A 316 -7.33 -8.33 3.35
CA MET A 316 -7.10 -8.57 4.78
C MET A 316 -5.76 -8.00 5.22
N LEU A 317 -4.70 -8.24 4.44
CA LEU A 317 -3.35 -7.78 4.76
C LEU A 317 -3.25 -6.25 4.70
N ALA A 318 -3.83 -5.64 3.67
CA ALA A 318 -3.89 -4.19 3.54
C ALA A 318 -4.74 -3.56 4.63
N GLY A 319 -5.84 -4.17 5.07
CA GLY A 319 -6.61 -3.71 6.21
C GLY A 319 -5.84 -3.81 7.53
N PHE A 320 -5.17 -4.94 7.79
CA PHE A 320 -4.42 -5.18 9.02
C PHE A 320 -3.20 -4.25 9.17
N LYS A 321 -2.44 -4.08 8.07
CA LYS A 321 -1.21 -3.26 8.04
C LYS A 321 -1.42 -1.82 7.62
N GLN A 322 -2.56 -1.48 7.03
CA GLN A 322 -2.82 -0.20 6.35
C GLN A 322 -1.80 0.13 5.23
N MET A 323 -1.26 -0.91 4.58
CA MET A 323 -0.35 -0.79 3.43
C MET A 323 -1.07 -1.28 2.17
N ALA A 324 -1.45 -0.37 1.26
CA ALA A 324 -2.21 -0.73 0.05
C ALA A 324 -1.29 -1.03 -1.16
N VAL A 325 -0.50 -0.05 -1.59
CA VAL A 325 0.29 -0.14 -2.83
C VAL A 325 1.30 -1.29 -2.79
N ALA A 326 2.03 -1.42 -1.67
CA ALA A 326 3.02 -2.47 -1.50
C ALA A 326 2.41 -3.88 -1.54
N VAL A 327 1.22 -4.06 -0.96
CA VAL A 327 0.53 -5.37 -0.91
C VAL A 327 0.04 -5.78 -2.29
N VAL A 328 -0.51 -4.84 -3.07
CA VAL A 328 -0.97 -5.13 -4.44
C VAL A 328 0.21 -5.53 -5.32
N VAL A 329 1.31 -4.78 -5.28
CA VAL A 329 2.52 -5.12 -6.05
C VAL A 329 3.08 -6.47 -5.63
N PHE A 330 3.11 -6.76 -4.33
CA PHE A 330 3.59 -8.04 -3.80
C PHE A 330 2.75 -9.23 -4.31
N ILE A 331 1.42 -9.16 -4.18
CA ILE A 331 0.53 -10.27 -4.58
C ILE A 331 0.52 -10.44 -6.10
N THR A 332 0.49 -9.34 -6.85
CA THR A 332 0.58 -9.37 -8.32
C THR A 332 1.91 -9.94 -8.78
N GLY A 333 3.02 -9.56 -8.14
CA GLY A 333 4.35 -10.10 -8.42
C GLY A 333 4.46 -11.59 -8.12
N ALA A 334 3.81 -12.06 -7.05
CA ALA A 334 3.74 -13.49 -6.72
C ALA A 334 2.84 -14.29 -7.68
N ALA A 335 1.75 -13.68 -8.16
CA ALA A 335 0.83 -14.30 -9.13
C ALA A 335 1.35 -14.27 -10.56
N ASN A 336 2.33 -13.40 -10.86
CA ASN A 336 2.86 -13.12 -12.20
C ASN A 336 1.76 -12.77 -13.23
N ASP A 337 0.73 -12.04 -12.78
CA ASP A 337 -0.45 -11.70 -13.59
C ASP A 337 -0.85 -10.24 -13.33
N LEU A 338 -0.38 -9.34 -14.19
CA LEU A 338 -0.67 -7.91 -14.09
C LEU A 338 -2.16 -7.58 -14.30
N GLY A 339 -2.93 -8.50 -14.88
CA GLY A 339 -4.38 -8.36 -15.03
C GLY A 339 -5.12 -8.34 -13.69
N LEU A 340 -4.48 -8.81 -12.61
CA LEU A 340 -5.04 -8.79 -11.25
C LEU A 340 -4.89 -7.44 -10.55
N VAL A 341 -4.06 -6.51 -11.05
CA VAL A 341 -3.80 -5.23 -10.37
C VAL A 341 -5.10 -4.43 -10.17
N PRO A 342 -5.93 -4.20 -11.20
CA PRO A 342 -7.13 -3.38 -11.02
C PRO A 342 -8.15 -3.95 -10.02
N PRO A 343 -8.56 -5.23 -10.06
CA PRO A 343 -9.49 -5.77 -9.06
C PRO A 343 -8.86 -5.82 -7.66
N LEU A 344 -7.55 -6.06 -7.53
CA LEU A 344 -6.85 -5.99 -6.24
C LEU A 344 -6.85 -4.58 -5.66
N MET A 345 -6.54 -3.55 -6.47
CA MET A 345 -6.53 -2.16 -6.02
C MET A 345 -7.91 -1.72 -5.51
N LEU A 346 -8.98 -2.09 -6.22
CA LEU A 346 -10.35 -1.77 -5.83
C LEU A 346 -10.73 -2.45 -4.51
N ALA A 347 -10.54 -3.77 -4.42
CA ALA A 347 -10.87 -4.54 -3.21
C ALA A 347 -10.07 -4.06 -1.98
N VAL A 348 -8.78 -3.81 -2.16
CA VAL A 348 -7.91 -3.27 -1.12
C VAL A 348 -8.36 -1.88 -0.67
N THR A 349 -8.74 -1.00 -1.61
CA THR A 349 -9.18 0.36 -1.28
C THR A 349 -10.49 0.35 -0.49
N ILE A 350 -11.45 -0.50 -0.89
CA ILE A 350 -12.72 -0.67 -0.17
C ILE A 350 -12.46 -1.23 1.24
N SER A 351 -11.68 -2.30 1.34
CA SER A 351 -11.32 -2.92 2.62
C SER A 351 -10.63 -1.91 3.54
N LEU A 352 -9.69 -1.13 3.01
CA LEU A 352 -8.95 -0.11 3.77
C LEU A 352 -9.87 1.02 4.23
N LEU A 353 -10.79 1.49 3.38
CA LEU A 353 -11.76 2.52 3.75
C LEU A 353 -12.64 2.04 4.90
N LEU A 354 -13.21 0.84 4.79
CA LEU A 354 -14.05 0.25 5.84
C LEU A 354 -13.27 0.00 7.13
N ASN A 355 -12.01 -0.42 7.03
CA ASN A 355 -11.15 -0.59 8.20
C ASN A 355 -10.85 0.77 8.86
N LYS A 356 -10.50 1.81 8.08
CA LYS A 356 -10.21 3.16 8.59
C LYS A 356 -11.39 3.82 9.31
N LEU A 357 -12.63 3.46 8.96
CA LEU A 357 -13.81 3.90 9.70
C LEU A 357 -13.88 3.33 11.13
N ILE A 358 -13.25 2.17 11.38
CA ILE A 358 -13.27 1.48 12.67
C ILE A 358 -11.95 1.71 13.43
N ASN A 359 -10.82 1.59 12.75
CA ASN A 359 -9.49 1.77 13.30
C ASN A 359 -8.76 2.87 12.54
N GLU A 360 -8.45 3.96 13.22
CA GLU A 360 -7.69 5.06 12.62
C GLU A 360 -6.29 4.61 12.16
N ARG A 361 -5.63 3.77 12.97
CA ARG A 361 -4.24 3.33 12.78
C ARG A 361 -4.12 1.83 12.52
N GLY A 362 -3.06 1.46 11.79
CA GLY A 362 -2.71 0.08 11.51
C GLY A 362 -2.11 -0.64 12.73
N PHE A 363 -2.00 -1.97 12.65
CA PHE A 363 -1.45 -2.76 13.75
C PHE A 363 -0.01 -2.34 14.14
N ASP A 364 0.85 -2.06 13.16
CA ASP A 364 2.26 -1.74 13.43
C ASP A 364 2.41 -0.34 14.05
N GLU A 365 1.64 0.64 13.58
CA GLU A 365 1.62 2.00 14.15
C GLU A 365 1.16 1.99 15.61
N GLU A 366 0.09 1.25 15.92
CA GLU A 366 -0.37 1.04 17.29
C GLU A 366 0.69 0.39 18.18
N GLN A 367 1.47 -0.56 17.65
CA GLN A 367 2.58 -1.19 18.38
C GLN A 367 3.72 -0.22 18.66
N ILE A 368 4.05 0.67 17.72
CA ILE A 368 5.08 1.71 17.88
C ILE A 368 4.67 2.67 19.02
N LEU A 369 3.42 3.15 18.99
CA LEU A 369 2.89 4.06 20.01
C LEU A 369 2.87 3.41 21.40
N ARG A 370 2.48 2.13 21.50
CA ARG A 370 2.48 1.38 22.77
C ARG A 370 3.87 1.14 23.34
N LYS A 371 4.90 1.09 22.49
CA LYS A 371 6.30 0.99 22.91
C LYS A 371 6.90 2.34 23.29
N ALA A 372 6.14 3.44 23.17
CA ALA A 372 6.60 4.80 23.42
C ALA A 372 7.89 5.16 22.65
N ILE A 373 8.02 4.64 21.42
CA ILE A 373 9.12 4.98 20.53
C ILE A 373 8.77 6.29 19.82
N ALA A 374 9.70 7.23 19.78
CA ALA A 374 9.53 8.49 19.05
C ALA A 374 9.31 8.18 17.55
N TYR A 375 8.09 8.44 17.08
CA TYR A 375 7.65 8.19 15.71
C TYR A 375 7.07 9.47 15.13
N LEU A 376 7.62 9.90 13.99
CA LEU A 376 7.14 11.06 13.25
C LEU A 376 6.25 10.57 12.10
N PRO A 377 4.95 10.90 12.08
CA PRO A 377 4.06 10.54 10.98
C PRO A 377 4.44 11.30 9.69
N ALA A 378 3.98 10.78 8.54
CA ALA A 378 4.26 11.39 7.23
C ALA A 378 3.60 12.77 7.05
N GLU A 379 2.45 12.98 7.68
CA GLU A 379 1.72 14.23 7.68
C GLU A 379 1.52 14.69 9.14
N PRO A 380 1.64 16.00 9.43
CA PRO A 380 1.35 16.52 10.76
C PRO A 380 -0.13 16.32 11.11
N PRO A 381 -0.47 16.15 12.40
CA PRO A 381 -1.86 16.12 12.84
C PRO A 381 -2.58 17.42 12.44
N ARG A 382 -3.84 17.32 12.01
CA ARG A 382 -4.67 18.49 11.63
C ARG A 382 -4.82 19.55 12.73
N LEU A 383 -4.61 19.16 13.99
CA LEU A 383 -4.61 20.10 15.12
C LEU A 383 -3.45 21.11 15.05
N MET A 384 -2.38 20.74 14.33
CA MET A 384 -1.17 21.54 14.15
C MET A 384 -1.20 22.42 12.89
N ASP A 385 -2.31 22.43 12.13
CA ASP A 385 -2.45 23.28 10.92
C ASP A 385 -2.40 24.80 11.23
N ARG A 386 -2.51 25.17 12.52
CA ARG A 386 -2.49 26.57 12.99
C ARG A 386 -1.36 26.89 13.97
N THR A 387 -0.54 25.90 14.35
CA THR A 387 0.61 26.12 15.22
C THR A 387 1.79 26.62 14.41
N VAL A 388 2.40 27.70 14.85
CA VAL A 388 3.59 28.27 14.21
C VAL A 388 4.86 27.57 14.71
N ALA A 389 5.92 27.59 13.91
CA ALA A 389 7.21 27.02 14.28
C ALA A 389 7.71 27.51 15.65
N LEU A 390 7.52 28.81 15.96
CA LEU A 390 7.95 29.41 17.22
C LEU A 390 7.31 28.76 18.46
N GLU A 391 6.07 28.30 18.37
CA GLU A 391 5.36 27.64 19.49
C GLU A 391 5.86 26.21 19.75
N LEU A 392 6.56 25.61 18.77
CA LEU A 392 7.07 24.24 18.84
C LEU A 392 8.56 24.18 19.18
N CYS A 393 9.28 25.29 19.05
CA CYS A 393 10.70 25.38 19.40
C CYS A 393 10.90 25.41 20.91
N ASP A 394 11.82 24.59 21.41
CA ASP A 394 12.27 24.68 22.80
C ASP A 394 13.14 25.94 23.00
N ASP A 395 12.94 26.66 24.10
CA ASP A 395 13.82 27.77 24.50
C ASP A 395 15.19 27.23 24.91
N LEU A 396 16.23 27.60 24.16
CA LEU A 396 17.60 27.25 24.54
C LEU A 396 18.07 28.11 25.73
N PRO A 397 18.76 27.52 26.71
CA PRO A 397 19.40 28.31 27.76
C PRO A 397 20.45 29.23 27.12
N PRO A 398 20.65 30.46 27.66
CA PRO A 398 21.60 31.42 27.08
C PRO A 398 23.03 30.89 27.04
N GLU A 399 23.36 29.93 27.90
CA GLU A 399 24.66 29.24 27.97
C GLU A 399 24.90 28.28 26.80
N ALA A 400 23.85 27.76 26.16
CA ALA A 400 23.95 26.89 24.99
C ALA A 400 24.13 27.65 23.67
N VAL A 401 23.97 28.97 23.70
CA VAL A 401 24.15 29.84 22.54
C VAL A 401 25.59 30.35 22.53
N LEU A 402 26.37 29.92 21.55
CA LEU A 402 27.81 30.20 21.50
C LEU A 402 28.11 31.38 20.56
N ALA A 403 29.10 32.18 20.91
CA ALA A 403 29.67 33.18 20.01
C ALA A 403 30.65 32.51 19.00
N PRO A 404 31.12 33.21 17.95
CA PRO A 404 32.05 32.63 16.98
C PRO A 404 33.42 32.32 17.60
N GLU A 405 33.76 33.03 18.67
CA GLU A 405 34.96 32.89 19.49
C GLU A 405 34.52 32.89 20.96
N VAL A 406 34.81 31.82 21.69
CA VAL A 406 34.28 31.59 23.05
C VAL A 406 35.37 31.13 24.01
N ASP A 407 35.35 31.63 25.24
CA ASP A 407 36.23 31.17 26.31
C ASP A 407 35.92 29.74 26.75
N PHE A 408 36.95 29.03 27.20
CA PHE A 408 36.84 27.65 27.67
C PHE A 408 35.78 27.45 28.77
N ARG A 409 35.63 28.41 29.69
CA ARG A 409 34.65 28.33 30.79
C ARG A 409 33.21 28.29 30.29
N THR A 410 32.90 29.09 29.27
CA THR A 410 31.57 29.15 28.66
C THR A 410 31.29 27.88 27.86
N ILE A 411 32.29 27.30 27.20
CA ILE A 411 32.17 25.99 26.54
C ILE A 411 31.90 24.88 27.56
N GLN A 412 32.60 24.90 28.69
CA GLN A 412 32.36 23.93 29.76
C GLN A 412 30.97 24.10 30.37
N ALA A 413 30.49 25.32 30.55
CA ALA A 413 29.12 25.60 31.00
C ALA A 413 28.08 25.10 29.97
N ALA A 414 28.31 25.31 28.67
CA ALA A 414 27.45 24.79 27.61
C ALA A 414 27.42 23.24 27.60
N LEU A 415 28.58 22.59 27.80
CA LEU A 415 28.70 21.13 27.87
C LEU A 415 28.11 20.52 29.15
N GLN A 416 27.92 21.31 30.22
CA GLN A 416 27.21 20.87 31.44
C GLN A 416 25.69 20.77 31.23
N GLN A 417 25.15 21.36 30.15
CA GLN A 417 23.74 21.28 29.82
C GLN A 417 23.40 19.94 29.17
N ASP A 418 22.99 18.96 29.97
CA ASP A 418 22.75 17.58 29.53
C ASP A 418 21.66 17.41 28.46
N LYS A 419 20.71 18.35 28.36
CA LYS A 419 19.56 18.25 27.44
C LYS A 419 19.82 18.81 26.03
N VAL A 420 20.97 19.44 25.79
CA VAL A 420 21.26 20.12 24.52
C VAL A 420 22.33 19.38 23.72
N ASP A 421 21.98 18.80 22.59
CA ASP A 421 22.92 18.07 21.72
C ASP A 421 23.54 18.96 20.63
N CYS A 422 22.87 20.06 20.27
CA CYS A 422 23.30 20.98 19.24
C CYS A 422 23.35 22.42 19.78
N PHE A 423 24.48 23.09 19.55
CA PHE A 423 24.76 24.43 20.03
C PHE A 423 24.79 25.42 18.85
N PRO A 424 23.82 26.34 18.72
CA PRO A 424 23.83 27.36 17.68
C PRO A 424 24.94 28.39 17.95
N VAL A 425 25.58 28.84 16.87
CA VAL A 425 26.63 29.85 16.90
C VAL A 425 26.14 31.12 16.24
N LEU A 426 25.97 32.18 17.05
CA LEU A 426 25.44 33.47 16.63
C LEU A 426 26.56 34.50 16.49
N LYS A 427 26.50 35.34 15.47
CA LYS A 427 27.31 36.55 15.34
C LYS A 427 26.67 37.70 16.14
N GLU A 428 27.45 38.74 16.43
CA GLU A 428 26.94 40.04 16.86
C GLU A 428 25.78 40.51 15.97
N GLY A 429 24.66 40.86 16.59
CA GLY A 429 23.42 41.19 15.89
C GLY A 429 22.47 40.02 15.64
N GLY A 430 22.64 38.88 16.32
CA GLY A 430 21.69 37.76 16.32
C GLY A 430 21.69 36.89 15.05
N HIS A 431 22.68 37.06 14.17
CA HIS A 431 22.75 36.30 12.92
C HIS A 431 23.34 34.91 13.16
N CYS A 432 22.60 33.85 12.85
CA CYS A 432 23.09 32.48 12.96
C CYS A 432 24.12 32.15 11.87
N ILE A 433 25.34 31.78 12.28
CA ILE A 433 26.41 31.35 11.38
C ILE A 433 26.31 29.84 11.10
N GLY A 434 25.80 29.08 12.08
CA GLY A 434 25.75 27.63 12.04
C GLY A 434 25.48 27.02 13.40
N PHE A 435 25.58 25.69 13.50
CA PHE A 435 25.56 24.98 14.78
C PHE A 435 26.76 24.04 14.90
N THR A 436 27.11 23.68 16.14
CA THR A 436 28.08 22.64 16.44
C THR A 436 27.43 21.57 17.31
N THR A 437 27.76 20.30 17.08
CA THR A 437 27.22 19.20 17.89
C THR A 437 28.05 19.02 19.16
N ARG A 438 27.44 18.49 20.22
CA ARG A 438 28.13 18.19 21.48
C ARG A 438 29.38 17.34 21.26
N ALA A 439 29.28 16.31 20.42
CA ALA A 439 30.40 15.44 20.09
C ALA A 439 31.59 16.20 19.46
N ARG A 440 31.33 17.16 18.56
CA ARG A 440 32.37 18.00 17.93
C ARG A 440 32.99 18.96 18.95
N LEU A 441 32.15 19.57 19.80
CA LEU A 441 32.59 20.50 20.83
C LEU A 441 33.43 19.80 21.91
N GLN A 442 33.02 18.62 22.36
CA GLN A 442 33.79 17.79 23.30
C GLN A 442 35.16 17.39 22.72
N ALA A 443 35.20 16.91 21.47
CA ALA A 443 36.46 16.56 20.82
C ALA A 443 37.42 17.76 20.70
N ALA A 444 36.90 18.95 20.38
CA ALA A 444 37.70 20.17 20.34
C ALA A 444 38.22 20.58 21.74
N THR A 445 37.39 20.39 22.77
CA THR A 445 37.71 20.68 24.19
C THR A 445 38.82 19.75 24.71
N GLU A 446 38.72 18.44 24.45
CA GLU A 446 39.72 17.44 24.82
C GLU A 446 41.08 17.73 24.18
N VAL A 447 41.08 18.08 22.89
CA VAL A 447 42.31 18.44 22.18
C VAL A 447 42.91 19.72 22.73
N TRP A 448 42.09 20.72 23.04
CA TRP A 448 42.56 21.96 23.65
C TRP A 448 43.18 21.74 25.02
N GLN A 449 42.57 20.91 25.87
CA GLN A 449 43.14 20.53 27.18
C GLN A 449 44.46 19.76 27.04
N ALA A 450 44.54 18.84 26.08
CA ALA A 450 45.76 18.08 25.82
C ALA A 450 46.90 18.95 25.26
N SER A 451 46.57 19.93 24.42
CA SER A 451 47.55 20.85 23.82
C SER A 451 47.97 21.99 24.75
N GLY A 452 47.16 22.35 25.75
CA GLY A 452 47.55 23.25 26.84
C GLY A 452 48.67 22.70 27.75
N PHE A 453 49.04 21.42 27.61
CA PHE A 453 50.16 20.76 28.29
C PHE A 453 51.39 20.50 27.39
N MET A 454 51.38 20.95 26.13
CA MET A 454 52.49 20.72 25.20
C MET A 454 53.33 21.98 25.02
N ASP A 455 54.52 21.98 25.64
CA ASP A 455 55.59 22.92 25.31
C ASP A 455 55.95 22.81 23.82
N ALA A 456 56.41 23.93 23.25
CA ALA A 456 56.58 24.14 21.81
C ALA A 456 57.55 23.19 21.06
N SER A 457 58.12 22.17 21.72
CA SER A 457 59.13 21.25 21.19
C SER A 457 58.57 20.01 20.47
N ASP A 458 57.30 19.62 20.68
CA ASP A 458 56.76 18.35 20.17
C ASP A 458 55.91 18.45 18.89
N ARG A 459 56.14 19.49 18.07
CA ARG A 459 55.44 19.68 16.78
C ARG A 459 55.80 18.62 15.72
N GLY A 460 56.82 17.78 15.97
CA GLY A 460 57.34 16.80 15.01
C GLY A 460 56.63 15.43 14.99
N ALA A 461 55.86 15.08 16.02
CA ALA A 461 55.27 13.74 16.15
C ALA A 461 53.90 13.56 15.44
N ALA A 462 53.40 14.60 14.77
CA ALA A 462 52.04 14.65 14.23
C ALA A 462 51.87 14.01 12.83
N SER A 463 52.94 13.53 12.19
CA SER A 463 52.88 12.90 10.86
C SER A 463 52.44 11.44 10.89
N SER A 464 52.46 10.77 12.05
CA SER A 464 52.28 9.32 12.17
C SER A 464 50.82 8.85 12.40
N LEU A 465 49.85 9.77 12.51
CA LEU A 465 48.43 9.43 12.74
C LEU A 465 47.54 9.58 11.49
N LYS A 466 48.14 9.92 10.34
CA LYS A 466 47.45 9.94 9.03
C LYS A 466 47.05 8.55 8.53
N GLU A 467 47.55 7.46 9.14
CA GLU A 467 47.32 6.08 8.68
C GLU A 467 46.18 5.34 9.40
N ALA A 468 45.54 5.91 10.42
CA ALA A 468 44.39 5.29 11.09
C ALA A 468 43.02 5.62 10.43
N VAL A 469 43.03 6.02 9.15
CA VAL A 469 41.92 6.68 8.43
C VAL A 469 40.97 5.71 7.72
N SER A 470 41.02 4.42 8.02
CA SER A 470 40.09 3.47 7.40
C SER A 470 39.57 2.49 8.42
N ASP A 471 38.56 2.90 9.19
CA ASP A 471 37.32 2.15 9.47
C ASP A 471 36.57 2.79 10.65
N GLY A 472 35.44 3.45 10.41
CA GLY A 472 34.64 4.07 11.49
C GLY A 472 33.65 5.13 11.00
N GLY A 473 32.37 4.99 11.37
CA GLY A 473 31.23 5.79 10.90
C GLY A 473 31.36 7.31 11.10
N GLY A 474 30.49 8.07 10.41
CA GLY A 474 30.60 9.53 10.24
C GLY A 474 30.74 10.38 11.50
N GLU A 475 30.32 9.88 12.66
CA GLU A 475 30.48 10.57 13.95
C GLU A 475 31.94 10.55 14.46
N GLN A 476 32.67 9.45 14.25
CA GLN A 476 34.09 9.34 14.59
C GLN A 476 34.96 10.20 13.65
N MET A 477 34.63 10.22 12.36
CA MET A 477 35.28 11.10 11.39
C MET A 477 35.08 12.58 11.77
N GLY A 478 33.87 12.97 12.20
CA GLY A 478 33.58 14.32 12.68
C GLY A 478 34.40 14.73 13.91
N LYS A 479 34.64 13.82 14.85
CA LYS A 479 35.51 14.05 16.01
C LYS A 479 36.97 14.26 15.60
N LEU A 480 37.49 13.43 14.69
CA LEU A 480 38.87 13.50 14.20
C LEU A 480 39.15 14.75 13.36
N VAL A 481 38.20 15.16 12.51
CA VAL A 481 38.31 16.42 11.74
C VAL A 481 38.27 17.62 12.70
N SER A 482 37.39 17.61 13.70
CA SER A 482 37.31 18.67 14.70
C SER A 482 38.61 18.78 15.51
N ALA A 483 39.21 17.64 15.85
CA ALA A 483 40.52 17.56 16.50
C ALA A 483 41.65 18.13 15.63
N ALA A 484 41.65 17.84 14.32
CA ALA A 484 42.62 18.38 13.38
C ALA A 484 42.46 19.89 13.17
N VAL A 485 41.22 20.37 13.02
CA VAL A 485 40.88 21.80 12.88
C VAL A 485 41.27 22.59 14.12
N ALA A 486 41.07 22.02 15.32
CA ALA A 486 41.56 22.60 16.55
C ALA A 486 43.10 22.70 16.54
N ARG A 487 43.82 21.64 16.14
CA ARG A 487 45.29 21.63 16.09
C ARG A 487 45.91 22.62 15.09
N GLU A 488 45.23 22.89 13.96
CA GLU A 488 45.73 23.83 12.94
C GLU A 488 45.57 25.31 13.30
N SER A 489 44.66 25.65 14.22
CA SER A 489 44.63 27.02 14.76
C SER A 489 45.83 27.26 15.66
N SER A 490 46.73 28.16 15.26
CA SER A 490 47.79 28.68 16.11
C SER A 490 47.18 29.27 17.37
N PHE A 491 47.21 28.51 18.47
CA PHE A 491 46.60 28.88 19.74
C PHE A 491 47.47 29.91 20.46
N THR A 492 47.07 31.17 20.35
CA THR A 492 47.55 32.25 21.20
C THR A 492 46.35 32.87 21.89
N GLY A 493 45.89 32.28 23.00
CA GLY A 493 44.84 32.87 23.85
C GLY A 493 43.92 31.87 24.56
N THR A 494 43.12 32.40 25.50
CA THR A 494 42.10 31.70 26.33
C THR A 494 40.81 31.34 25.57
N VAL A 495 40.74 31.66 24.28
CA VAL A 495 39.52 31.66 23.46
C VAL A 495 39.61 30.59 22.36
N LEU A 496 38.54 29.79 22.19
CA LEU A 496 38.42 28.79 21.13
C LEU A 496 37.59 29.34 19.95
N PRO A 497 38.09 29.30 18.70
CA PRO A 497 37.35 29.75 17.52
C PRO A 497 36.32 28.71 17.07
N VAL A 498 35.15 28.69 17.71
CA VAL A 498 34.05 27.75 17.44
C VAL A 498 33.54 27.85 16.00
N LYS A 499 33.64 29.02 15.35
CA LYS A 499 33.27 29.25 13.94
C LYS A 499 33.88 28.25 12.93
N ARG A 500 35.03 27.65 13.24
CA ARG A 500 35.67 26.66 12.36
C ARG A 500 35.10 25.25 12.53
N LEU A 501 34.44 24.99 13.65
CA LEU A 501 33.82 23.72 14.04
C LEU A 501 32.34 23.66 13.67
N THR A 502 31.75 24.79 13.27
CA THR A 502 30.33 24.90 12.92
C THR A 502 30.04 24.40 11.51
N GLU A 503 28.89 23.77 11.39
CA GLU A 503 28.26 23.53 10.11
C GLU A 503 27.65 24.82 9.57
N ARG A 504 28.12 25.30 8.42
CA ARG A 504 27.86 26.67 7.93
C ARG A 504 26.53 26.85 7.20
N ALA A 505 25.76 25.79 7.02
CA ALA A 505 24.49 25.81 6.28
C ALA A 505 23.40 25.04 7.03
N PRO A 506 22.93 25.55 8.18
CA PRO A 506 21.82 24.95 8.89
C PRO A 506 20.52 25.04 8.07
N HIS A 507 19.67 24.02 8.19
CA HIS A 507 18.28 24.14 7.79
C HIS A 507 17.56 25.05 8.78
N THR A 508 17.02 26.18 8.29
CA THR A 508 16.26 27.14 9.08
C THR A 508 14.83 27.22 8.55
N ILE A 509 13.90 27.44 9.47
CA ILE A 509 12.48 27.72 9.18
C ILE A 509 12.16 29.12 9.70
N LEU A 510 11.13 29.75 9.14
CA LEU A 510 10.69 31.07 9.60
C LEU A 510 9.84 30.90 10.87
N GLU A 511 9.87 31.90 11.74
CA GLU A 511 9.15 31.84 13.02
C GLU A 511 7.61 31.78 12.83
N ASP A 512 7.10 32.43 11.77
CA ASP A 512 5.67 32.57 11.45
C ASP A 512 5.16 31.56 10.40
N SER A 513 5.99 30.60 9.96
CA SER A 513 5.62 29.65 8.89
C SER A 513 4.74 28.50 9.33
#